data_AF-A0A4R6KSC8-F1
#
_entry.id   AF-A0A4R6KSC8-F1
#
_cell.length_a   1.000
_cell.length_b   1.000
_cell.length_c   1.000
_cell.angle_alpha   90.00
_cell.angle_beta   90.00
_cell.angle_gamma   90.00
#
_symmetry.space_group_name_H-M   'P 1'
#
loop_
_entity.id
_entity.type
_entity.pdbx_description
1 polymer ?
#
loop_
_entity_poly.entity_id
_entity_poly.type
_entity_poly.pdbx_seq_one_letter_code
_entity_poly.pdbx_strand_id
1 'polypeptide(L)' 'MRTMLEVFTADGFLGASPYTFISPDAPHRADDPLHDEDIAGYGLCKVIRKNTWDPASPYRWEPKKSFHAVSGFYRSC' A
#
# COMPACT_ATOMS: atom_id res chain seq x y z
N MET A 1 -6.81 1.98 -9.38
CA MET A 1 -5.38 1.63 -9.55
C MET A 1 -5.10 1.17 -10.98
N ARG A 2 -5.58 -0.02 -11.40
CA ARG A 2 -5.31 -0.58 -12.74
C ARG A 2 -5.65 0.36 -13.90
N THR A 3 -6.85 0.95 -13.88
CA THR A 3 -7.32 1.88 -14.92
C THR A 3 -6.39 3.07 -15.16
N MET A 4 -5.77 3.63 -14.11
CA MET A 4 -4.84 4.75 -14.28
C MET A 4 -3.53 4.29 -14.94
N LEU A 5 -3.03 3.10 -14.57
CA LEU A 5 -1.85 2.53 -15.21
C LEU A 5 -2.10 2.23 -16.69
N GLU A 6 -3.28 1.70 -17.04
CA GLU A 6 -3.70 1.48 -18.42
C GLU A 6 -3.73 2.79 -19.23
N VAL A 7 -4.28 3.87 -18.65
CA VAL A 7 -4.30 5.19 -19.29
C VAL A 7 -2.88 5.73 -19.50
N PHE A 8 -2.01 5.68 -18.49
CA PHE A 8 -0.64 6.18 -18.63
C PHE A 8 0.16 5.39 -19.67
N THR A 9 0.01 4.07 -19.71
CA THR A 9 0.64 3.24 -20.74
C THR A 9 0.10 3.55 -22.13
N ALA A 10 -1.21 3.72 -22.28
CA ALA A 10 -1.83 4.05 -23.57
C ALA A 10 -1.42 5.43 -24.10
N ASP A 11 -1.20 6.40 -23.22
CA ASP A 11 -0.77 7.77 -23.58
C ASP A 11 0.74 7.89 -23.80
N GLY A 12 1.48 6.78 -23.77
CA GLY A 12 2.91 6.74 -24.10
C GLY A 12 3.84 7.26 -23.00
N PHE A 13 3.38 7.27 -21.74
CA PHE A 13 4.26 7.61 -20.61
C PHE A 13 5.41 6.60 -20.52
N LEU A 14 6.62 7.08 -20.23
CA LEU A 14 7.80 6.24 -20.04
C LEU A 14 7.67 5.30 -18.83
N GLY A 15 6.80 5.63 -17.88
CA GLY A 15 6.50 4.80 -16.72
C GLY A 15 5.54 5.49 -15.77
N ALA A 16 4.95 4.71 -14.87
CA ALA A 16 4.12 5.17 -13.77
C ALA A 16 4.49 4.38 -12.52
N SER A 17 4.47 5.02 -11.35
CA SER A 17 4.74 4.35 -10.07
C SER A 17 3.72 4.78 -9.03
N PRO A 18 3.26 3.87 -8.15
CA PRO A 18 2.59 4.26 -6.92
C PRO A 18 3.45 5.22 -6.09
N TYR A 19 2.80 6.08 -5.31
CA TYR A 19 3.48 7.07 -4.47
C TYR A 19 4.35 6.42 -3.39
N THR A 20 3.82 5.45 -2.63
CA THR A 20 4.58 4.73 -1.60
C THR A 20 4.20 3.26 -1.51
N PHE A 21 5.17 2.42 -1.16
CA PHE A 21 4.98 0.99 -0.96
C PHE A 21 4.40 0.67 0.42
N ILE A 22 4.94 1.28 1.47
CA ILE A 22 4.53 1.14 2.87
C ILE A 22 4.57 2.49 3.58
N SER A 23 3.84 2.60 4.68
CA SER A 23 3.87 3.75 5.60
C SER A 23 4.05 3.25 7.04
N PRO A 24 5.31 3.05 7.51
CA PRO A 24 5.56 2.56 8.87
C PRO A 24 5.02 3.48 9.97
N ASP A 25 4.87 4.77 9.67
CA ASP A 25 4.30 5.81 10.52
C ASP A 25 2.77 5.74 10.63
N ALA A 26 2.10 4.96 9.78
CA ALA A 26 0.65 4.73 9.79
C ALA A 26 0.33 3.21 9.86
N PRO A 27 0.62 2.53 10.98
CA PRO A 27 0.33 1.12 11.16
C PRO A 27 -1.17 0.79 11.08
N HIS A 28 -1.44 -0.43 10.64
CA HIS A 28 -2.76 -1.04 10.67
C HIS A 28 -3.10 -1.57 12.08
N ARG A 29 -4.30 -1.24 12.56
CA ARG A 29 -4.82 -1.66 13.88
C ARG A 29 -6.12 -2.44 13.76
N ALA A 30 -6.02 -3.76 13.56
CA ALA A 30 -7.19 -4.63 13.37
C ALA A 30 -8.14 -4.66 14.60
N ASP A 31 -7.58 -4.60 15.81
CA ASP A 31 -8.33 -4.66 17.06
C ASP A 31 -8.78 -3.26 17.56
N ASP A 32 -8.37 -2.19 16.88
CA ASP A 32 -8.74 -0.81 17.22
C ASP A 32 -9.00 0.04 15.96
N PRO A 33 -10.14 -0.17 15.29
CA PRO A 33 -10.46 0.48 14.02
C PRO A 33 -10.56 2.01 14.13
N LEU A 34 -10.90 2.53 15.31
CA LEU A 34 -11.03 3.98 15.53
C LEU A 34 -9.68 4.69 15.41
N HIS A 35 -8.60 4.00 15.78
CA HIS A 35 -7.24 4.50 15.69
C HIS A 35 -6.45 3.85 14.55
N ASP A 36 -7.10 3.19 13.59
CA ASP A 36 -6.41 2.55 12.47
C ASP A 36 -5.96 3.59 11.43
N GLU A 37 -4.69 4.02 11.52
CA GLU A 37 -4.09 5.03 10.65
C GLU A 37 -3.96 4.54 9.20
N ASP A 38 -3.89 3.22 8.98
CA ASP A 38 -3.76 2.62 7.65
C ASP A 38 -5.00 2.87 6.77
N ILE A 39 -6.16 3.18 7.38
CA ILE A 39 -7.40 3.55 6.67
C ILE A 39 -7.19 4.80 5.80
N ALA A 40 -6.39 5.75 6.28
CA ALA A 40 -6.01 6.96 5.54
C ALA A 40 -4.66 6.81 4.80
N GLY A 41 -4.01 5.64 4.90
CA GLY A 41 -2.67 5.41 4.36
C GLY A 41 -2.62 5.21 2.85
N TYR A 42 -1.62 5.81 2.20
CA TYR A 42 -1.39 5.71 0.76
C TYR A 42 -0.60 4.46 0.31
N GLY A 43 -0.13 3.65 1.26
CA GLY A 43 0.71 2.48 0.99
C GLY A 43 0.00 1.37 0.21
N LEU A 44 0.75 0.70 -0.67
CA LEU A 44 0.33 -0.55 -1.32
C LEU A 44 0.17 -1.70 -0.34
N CYS A 45 0.93 -1.67 0.74
CA CYS A 45 0.91 -2.66 1.80
C CYS A 45 0.53 -2.00 3.12
N LYS A 46 -0.20 -2.74 3.96
CA LYS A 46 -0.46 -2.33 5.34
C LYS A 46 0.70 -2.75 6.24
N VAL A 47 1.08 -1.92 7.20
CA VAL A 47 2.16 -2.21 8.16
C VAL A 47 1.54 -2.73 9.45
N ILE A 48 1.97 -3.91 9.91
CA ILE A 48 1.47 -4.54 11.15
C ILE A 48 2.62 -4.63 12.14
N ARG A 49 2.50 -3.90 13.24
CA ARG A 49 3.49 -3.91 14.33
C ARG A 49 3.27 -5.11 15.25
N LYS A 50 4.37 -5.64 15.80
CA LYS A 50 4.31 -6.65 16.86
C LYS A 50 3.68 -6.08 18.15
N ASN A 51 4.00 -4.82 18.47
CA ASN A 51 3.36 -4.03 19.50
C ASN A 51 2.81 -2.73 18.87
N THR A 52 1.49 -2.61 18.86
CA THR A 52 0.72 -1.55 18.18
C THR A 52 1.07 -0.13 18.64
N TRP A 53 1.42 0.02 19.91
CA TRP A 53 1.62 1.34 20.54
C TRP A 53 3.09 1.70 20.74
N ASP A 54 4.00 0.81 20.37
CA ASP A 54 5.43 1.06 20.39
C ASP A 54 5.92 1.45 18.98
N PRO A 55 6.31 2.71 18.74
CA PRO A 55 6.79 3.16 17.43
C PRO A 55 8.12 2.50 17.04
N ALA A 56 8.89 1.98 18.00
CA ALA A 56 10.11 1.21 17.75
C ALA A 56 9.86 -0.29 17.58
N SER A 57 8.61 -0.76 17.73
CA SER A 57 8.28 -2.17 17.57
C SER A 57 8.66 -2.65 16.17
N PRO A 58 9.28 -3.83 16.04
CA PRO A 58 9.38 -4.53 14.78
C PRO A 58 8.01 -4.65 14.10
N TYR A 59 8.01 -4.65 12.78
CA TYR A 59 6.80 -4.74 11.97
C TYR A 59 6.99 -5.67 10.76
N ARG A 60 5.88 -6.21 10.28
CA ARG A 60 5.77 -6.84 8.97
C ARG A 60 4.85 -6.00 8.09
N TRP A 61 4.82 -6.28 6.79
CA TRP A 61 3.84 -5.69 5.89
C TRP A 61 3.04 -6.78 5.20
N GLU A 62 1.80 -6.47 4.84
CA GLU A 62 0.89 -7.36 4.12
C GLU A 62 0.32 -6.63 2.90
N PRO A 63 0.25 -7.27 1.71
CA PRO A 63 -0.34 -6.68 0.51
C PRO A 63 -1.79 -6.21 0.71
N LYS A 64 -2.11 -4.99 0.26
CA LYS A 64 -3.51 -4.56 0.09
C LYS A 64 -4.04 -4.97 -1.30
N LYS A 65 -5.33 -4.79 -1.53
CA LYS A 65 -5.95 -4.96 -2.87
C LYS A 65 -5.26 -4.12 -3.94
N SER A 66 -4.76 -2.92 -3.58
CA SER A 66 -4.02 -2.04 -4.49
C SER A 66 -2.69 -2.65 -4.93
N PHE A 67 -1.93 -3.30 -4.04
CA PHE A 67 -0.73 -4.05 -4.41
C PHE A 67 -1.02 -5.08 -5.51
N HIS A 68 -2.06 -5.90 -5.31
CA HIS A 68 -2.42 -6.95 -6.27
C HIS A 68 -2.85 -6.39 -7.63
N ALA A 69 -3.52 -5.23 -7.63
CA ALA A 69 -3.88 -4.54 -8.86
C ALA A 69 -2.64 -4.06 -9.65
N VAL A 70 -1.63 -3.51 -8.96
CA VAL A 70 -0.36 -3.09 -9.57
C VAL A 70 0.43 -4.30 -10.06
N SER A 71 0.62 -5.31 -9.21
CA SER A 71 1.38 -6.51 -9.58
C SER A 71 0.73 -7.25 -10.74
N GLY A 72 -0.60 -7.33 -10.75
CA GLY A 72 -1.37 -7.97 -11.82
C GLY A 72 -1.23 -7.25 -13.15
N PHE A 73 -1.18 -5.91 -13.15
CA PHE A 73 -0.93 -5.11 -14.35
C PHE A 73 0.46 -5.42 -14.94
N TYR A 74 1.52 -5.26 -14.15
CA TYR A 74 2.89 -5.46 -14.66
C TYR A 74 3.24 -6.91 -14.98
N ARG A 75 2.57 -7.90 -14.37
CA ARG A 75 2.72 -9.31 -14.75
C ARG A 75 2.14 -9.61 -16.14
N SER A 76 1.13 -8.84 -16.57
CA SER A 76 0.45 -9.03 -17.84
C SER A 76 0.97 -8.16 -18.99
N CYS A 77 1.87 -7.22 -18.69
CA CYS A 77 2.55 -6.40 -19.71
C CYS A 77 3.66 -7.19 -20.42
#